data_AF-A0A8J2K3U8-F1
#
_entry.id   AF-A0A8J2K3U8-F1
#
_cell.length_a   1.000
_cell.length_b   1.000
_cell.length_c   1.000
_cell.angle_alpha   90.00
_cell.angle_beta   90.00
_cell.angle_gamma   90.00
#
_symmetry.space_group_name_H-M   'P 1'
#
loop_
_entity.id
_entity.type
_entity.pdbx_description
1 polymer ?
#
loop_
_entity_poly.entity_id
_entity_poly.type
_entity_poly.pdbx_seq_one_letter_code
_entity_poly.pdbx_strand_id
1 'polypeptide(L)' 'CIAERTFLRTLEGGCSVPVAVSSNLRLVDGNNKLCLQGSVWSLDGSKSIINALLVNLNN' A
#
# COMPACT_ATOMS: atom_id res chain seq x y z
N CYS A 1 -3.63 1.18 -11.43
CA CYS A 1 -3.53 1.65 -10.03
C CYS A 1 -4.91 1.97 -9.43
N ILE A 2 -5.72 0.94 -9.12
CA ILE A 2 -7.00 1.12 -8.38
C ILE A 2 -6.75 0.95 -6.88
N ALA A 3 -6.08 -0.12 -6.47
CA ALA A 3 -5.79 -0.41 -5.06
C ALA A 3 -5.05 0.75 -4.35
N GLU A 4 -3.98 1.25 -4.96
CA GLU A 4 -3.22 2.42 -4.48
C GLU A 4 -4.09 3.67 -4.35
N ARG A 5 -4.93 3.95 -5.36
CA ARG A 5 -5.80 5.13 -5.36
C ARG A 5 -6.89 5.03 -4.31
N THR A 6 -7.47 3.84 -4.13
CA THR A 6 -8.45 3.57 -3.07
C THR A 6 -7.82 3.77 -1.70
N PHE A 7 -6.60 3.26 -1.47
CA PHE A 7 -5.88 3.48 -0.23
C PHE A 7 -5.69 4.96 0.08
N LEU A 8 -5.18 5.74 -0.88
CA LEU A 8 -4.99 7.19 -0.72
C LEU A 8 -6.33 7.90 -0.47
N ARG A 9 -7.37 7.59 -1.24
CA ARG A 9 -8.71 8.17 -1.07
C ARG A 9 -9.28 7.89 0.32
N THR A 10 -9.16 6.66 0.82
CA THR A 10 -9.70 6.26 2.12
C THR A 10 -8.99 6.97 3.28
N LEU A 11 -7.70 7.24 3.15
CA LEU A 11 -6.93 7.98 4.15
C LEU A 11 -6.98 9.50 3.95
N GLU A 12 -7.81 9.98 3.01
CA GLU A 12 -7.84 11.39 2.56
C GLU A 12 -6.43 11.92 2.22
N GLY A 13 -5.57 11.03 1.75
CA GLY A 13 -4.19 11.30 1.39
C GLY A 13 -4.09 12.11 0.10
N GLY A 14 -3.23 13.13 0.13
CA GLY A 14 -2.87 13.96 -1.01
C GLY A 14 -1.38 14.32 -0.97
N CYS A 15 -0.91 15.16 -1.90
CA CYS A 15 0.51 15.50 -2.05
C CYS A 15 1.17 16.12 -0.79
N SER A 16 0.36 16.68 0.11
CA SER A 16 0.82 17.36 1.33
C SER A 16 0.83 16.47 2.58
N VAL A 17 0.32 15.24 2.49
CA VAL A 17 0.24 14.31 3.62
C VAL A 17 1.38 13.29 3.49
N PRO A 18 2.14 13.00 4.56
CA PRO A 18 3.18 11.98 4.55
C PRO A 18 2.56 10.57 4.53
N VAL A 19 2.05 10.18 3.37
CA VAL A 19 1.47 8.88 3.06
C VAL A 19 2.12 8.33 1.79
N ALA A 20 2.38 7.04 1.76
CA ALA A 20 2.86 6.36 0.56
C ALA A 20 2.13 5.03 0.38
N VAL A 21 2.01 4.62 -0.87
CA VAL A 21 1.46 3.31 -1.22
C VAL A 21 2.16 2.80 -2.48
N SER A 22 2.38 1.49 -2.52
CA SER A 22 2.90 0.80 -3.70
C SER A 22 2.23 -0.55 -3.85
N SER A 23 2.00 -0.93 -5.09
CA SER A 23 1.50 -2.25 -5.46
C SER A 23 2.48 -2.96 -6.37
N ASN A 24 2.68 -4.25 -6.14
CA ASN A 24 3.51 -5.08 -7.00
C ASN A 24 3.00 -6.52 -7.06
N LEU A 25 3.14 -7.14 -8.23
CA LEU A 25 2.85 -8.55 -8.41
C LEU A 25 4.02 -9.38 -7.88
N ARG A 26 3.75 -10.43 -7.10
CA ARG A 26 4.76 -11.34 -6.55
C ARG A 26 4.35 -12.78 -6.82
N LEU A 27 5.32 -13.61 -7.18
CA LEU A 27 5.16 -15.06 -7.16
C LEU A 27 5.45 -15.57 -5.75
N VAL A 28 4.46 -16.20 -5.12
CA VAL A 28 4.56 -16.77 -3.77
C VAL A 28 3.97 -18.16 -3.83
N ASP A 29 4.77 -19.17 -3.47
CA ASP A 29 4.39 -20.59 -3.51
C ASP A 29 3.83 -21.01 -4.89
N GLY A 30 4.48 -20.53 -5.96
CA GLY A 30 4.06 -20.78 -7.34
C GLY A 30 2.81 -20.03 -7.82
N ASN A 31 2.21 -19.19 -6.97
CA ASN A 31 0.99 -18.45 -7.28
C ASN A 31 1.23 -16.94 -7.38
N ASN A 32 0.52 -16.29 -8.30
CA ASN A 32 0.53 -14.84 -8.43
C ASN A 32 -0.28 -14.19 -7.30
N LYS A 33 0.39 -13.37 -6.49
CA LYS A 33 -0.23 -12.56 -5.43
C LYS A 33 -0.01 -11.08 -5.69
N LEU A 34 -1.07 -10.30 -5.55
CA LEU A 34 -0.98 -8.85 -5.49
C LEU A 34 -0.52 -8.45 -4.09
N CYS A 35 0.65 -7.82 -4.00
CA CYS A 35 1.11 -7.16 -2.80
C CYS A 35 0.72 -5.68 -2.86
N LEU A 36 0.06 -5.18 -1.82
CA LEU A 36 -0.17 -3.76 -1.60
C LEU A 36 0.50 -3.37 -0.29
N GLN A 37 1.46 -2.46 -0.36
CA GLN A 37 2.14 -1.91 0.81
C GLN A 37 1.76 -0.45 0.97
N GLY A 38 1.34 -0.07 2.17
CA GLY A 38 0.93 1.29 2.50
C GLY A 38 1.61 1.76 3.78
N SER A 39 1.84 3.06 3.88
CA SER A 39 2.52 3.65 5.02
C SER A 39 2.09 5.09 5.29
N VAL A 40 2.11 5.47 6.56
CA VAL A 40 1.83 6.82 7.05
C VAL A 40 2.89 7.21 8.06
N TRP A 41 3.36 8.45 8.00
CA TRP A 41 4.33 8.99 8.94
C TRP A 41 3.79 10.22 9.68
N SER A 42 4.40 10.55 10.82
CA SER A 42 4.27 11.89 11.38
C SER A 42 4.99 12.91 10.48
N LEU A 43 4.63 14.19 10.58
CA LEU A 43 5.20 15.26 9.74
C LEU A 43 6.73 15.39 9.87
N ASP A 44 7.26 15.12 11.06
CA ASP A 44 8.69 15.09 11.38
C ASP A 44 9.35 13.73 11.09
N GLY A 45 8.59 12.72 10.67
CA GLY A 45 9.07 11.37 10.41
C GLY A 45 9.41 10.54 11.66
N SER A 46 9.20 11.06 12.87
CA SER A 46 9.56 10.37 14.12
C SER A 46 8.72 9.12 14.40
N LYS A 47 7.50 9.07 13.87
CA LYS A 47 6.59 7.92 13.96
C LYS A 47 6.20 7.45 12.57
N SER A 48 6.05 6.13 12.44
CA SER A 48 5.57 5.52 11.20
C SER A 48 4.71 4.30 11.47
N ILE A 49 3.75 4.06 10.58
CA ILE A 49 3.01 2.81 10.47
C ILE A 49 3.22 2.34 9.03
N ILE A 50 3.70 1.10 8.86
CA ILE A 50 3.98 0.51 7.55
C ILE A 50 3.38 -0.89 7.56
N ASN A 51 2.40 -1.13 6.69
CA ASN A 51 1.73 -2.41 6.57
C ASN A 51 1.73 -2.90 5.12
N ALA A 52 1.74 -4.22 4.96
CA ALA A 52 1.59 -4.87 3.67
C ALA A 52 0.48 -5.91 3.71
N LEU A 53 -0.26 -6.03 2.62
CA LEU A 53 -1.27 -7.04 2.39
C LEU A 53 -0.93 -7.82 1.13
N LEU A 54 -0.98 -9.15 1.22
CA LEU A 54 -0.84 -10.07 0.09
C LEU A 54 -2.19 -10.72 -0.19
N VAL A 55 -2.67 -10.57 -1.42
CA VAL A 55 -3.96 -11.14 -1.86
C VAL A 55 -3.71 -12.06 -3.05
N ASN A 56 -4.32 -13.24 -3.04
CA ASN A 56 -4.29 -14.14 -4.19
C ASN A 56 -5.06 -13.53 -5.35
N LEU A 57 -4.44 -13.53 -6.53
CA LEU A 57 -5.15 -13.24 -7.77
C LEU A 57 -5.71 -14.57 -8.28
N ASN A 58 -6.82 -14.98 -7.70
CA ASN A 58 -7.59 -16.10 -8.24
C ASN A 58 -8.16 -15.64 -9.58
N ASN A 59 -7.91 -16.44 -10.63
CA ASN A 59 -8.53 -16.25 -11.94
C ASN A 59 -9.88 -16.95 -11.98
#